data_AF-Q10K62-F1
#
_entry.id   AF-Q10K62-F1
#
_cell.length_a   1.000
_cell.length_b   1.000
_cell.length_c   1.000
_cell.angle_alpha   90.00
_cell.angle_beta   90.00
_cell.angle_gamma   90.00
#
_symmetry.space_group_name_H-M   'P 1'
#
loop_
_entity.id
_entity.type
_entity.pdbx_description
1 polymer ?
#
loop_
_entity_poly.entity_id
_entity_poly.type
_entity_poly.pdbx_seq_one_letter_code
_entity_poly.pdbx_strand_id
1 'polypeptide(L)'
;MPLAAAVAASAVVPPRPPPPPPRRARPLRSFTGLILTRDLAALTVARCAPSPPAPAAEAEAEAVAVDEAPPAKPRPRRYPRQYPGEAVGVAEEMRFVAMRLRNPKRTTLKMDDTGAEEEVGDGVSEDASASEEEEEEEDDDDVVEEEEEGAGLEGEWMPSMEGFVKYLVDSKLVFDTVERIVAESTDVAYVYFRKSGLERSARITKDLEWFGGQGIAVPEPSTAGSTYATYLTELAESNAPAFLSHYYNIYFAHTTGGVAIGNKISKKILEGRELEFYKWDSDVELLLKDTREKLNELSKHWSRKDRNLCLKEAAKCFQHLGRIVRLIIL
;
A
#
# COMPACT_ATOMS: atom_id res chain seq x y z
N MET A 1 65.46 0.50 0.35
CA MET A 1 65.29 -0.57 -0.65
C MET A 1 65.38 -1.92 0.06
N PRO A 2 64.25 -2.50 0.51
CA PRO A 2 64.19 -3.96 0.51
C PRO A 2 62.87 -4.54 -0.03
N LEU A 3 63.02 -5.75 -0.56
CA LEU A 3 62.07 -6.59 -1.28
C LEU A 3 60.75 -6.83 -0.53
N ALA A 4 59.65 -6.73 -1.26
CA ALA A 4 58.37 -7.31 -0.89
C ALA A 4 58.34 -8.80 -1.30
N ALA A 5 58.17 -9.68 -0.31
CA ALA A 5 57.85 -11.09 -0.52
C ALA A 5 56.32 -11.26 -0.50
N ALA A 6 55.75 -11.68 -1.63
CA ALA A 6 54.34 -12.02 -1.75
C ALA A 6 54.11 -13.47 -1.29
N VAL A 7 53.31 -13.63 -0.24
CA VAL A 7 52.81 -14.94 0.22
C VAL A 7 51.45 -15.18 -0.44
N ALA A 8 51.40 -16.17 -1.32
CA ALA A 8 50.17 -16.67 -1.91
C ALA A 8 49.42 -17.53 -0.88
N ALA A 9 48.26 -17.06 -0.42
CA ALA A 9 47.33 -17.85 0.38
C ALA A 9 46.35 -18.57 -0.56
N SER A 10 46.51 -19.88 -0.69
CA SER A 10 45.51 -20.76 -1.31
C SER A 10 44.25 -20.82 -0.44
N ALA A 11 43.17 -20.21 -0.92
CA ALA A 11 41.85 -20.33 -0.31
C ALA A 11 41.29 -21.74 -0.53
N VAL A 12 41.20 -22.52 0.54
CA VAL A 12 40.48 -23.79 0.59
C VAL A 12 38.98 -23.49 0.48
N VAL A 13 38.36 -23.97 -0.59
CA VAL A 13 36.92 -23.88 -0.82
C VAL A 13 36.19 -24.81 0.16
N PRO A 14 35.23 -24.32 0.96
CA PRO A 14 34.44 -25.17 1.84
C PRO A 14 33.50 -26.09 1.03
N PRO A 15 33.20 -27.30 1.51
CA PRO A 15 32.38 -28.26 0.79
C PRO A 15 30.93 -27.75 0.66
N ARG A 16 30.30 -28.05 -0.48
CA ARG A 16 28.90 -27.71 -0.76
C ARG A 16 27.95 -28.43 0.22
N PRO A 17 26.91 -27.75 0.72
CA PRO A 17 25.90 -28.41 1.54
C PRO A 17 25.09 -29.44 0.73
N PRO A 18 24.59 -30.51 1.36
CA PRO A 18 23.83 -31.56 0.69
C PRO A 18 22.47 -31.04 0.21
N PRO A 19 21.90 -31.61 -0.88
CA PRO A 19 20.60 -31.21 -1.38
C PRO A 19 19.48 -31.61 -0.39
N PRO A 20 18.38 -30.83 -0.34
CA PRO A 20 17.25 -31.16 0.53
C PRO A 20 16.55 -32.46 0.09
N PRO A 21 15.96 -33.22 1.04
CA PRO A 21 15.30 -34.48 0.73
C PRO A 21 14.05 -34.27 -0.15
N PRO A 22 13.68 -35.26 -0.99
CA PRO A 22 12.52 -35.15 -1.86
C PRO A 22 11.24 -35.08 -1.03
N ARG A 23 10.49 -33.98 -1.17
CA ARG A 23 9.16 -33.82 -0.56
C ARG A 23 8.22 -34.89 -1.12
N ARG A 24 7.87 -35.87 -0.30
CA ARG A 24 6.78 -36.82 -0.59
C ARG A 24 5.47 -36.04 -0.69
N ALA A 25 4.88 -36.03 -1.88
CA ALA A 25 3.52 -35.58 -2.10
C ALA A 25 2.56 -36.43 -1.26
N ARG A 26 1.87 -35.80 -0.30
CA ARG A 26 0.75 -36.43 0.42
C ARG A 26 -0.52 -36.24 -0.41
N PRO A 27 -1.37 -37.27 -0.53
CA PRO A 27 -2.61 -37.17 -1.29
C PRO A 27 -3.61 -36.30 -0.53
N LEU A 28 -4.26 -35.38 -1.26
CA LEU A 28 -5.37 -34.57 -0.78
C LEU A 28 -6.51 -35.50 -0.34
N ARG A 29 -6.79 -35.53 0.97
CA ARG A 29 -8.01 -36.12 1.51
C ARG A 29 -9.15 -35.13 1.31
N SER A 30 -10.08 -35.53 0.44
CA SER A 30 -11.42 -34.98 0.29
C SER A 30 -12.11 -34.86 1.64
N PHE A 31 -12.50 -33.65 2.02
CA PHE A 31 -13.50 -33.40 3.05
C PHE A 31 -14.77 -32.88 2.37
N THR A 32 -15.72 -33.79 2.24
CA THR A 32 -17.13 -33.54 1.99
C THR A 32 -17.80 -33.01 3.24
N GLY A 33 -18.57 -31.92 3.09
CA GLY A 33 -19.65 -31.56 3.99
C GLY A 33 -19.44 -30.24 4.74
N LEU A 34 -20.09 -29.17 4.28
CA LEU A 34 -21.32 -28.72 4.94
C LEU A 34 -22.10 -27.76 4.05
N ILE A 35 -23.40 -27.99 4.04
CA ILE A 35 -24.45 -27.33 3.27
C ILE A 35 -24.84 -26.04 4.00
N LEU A 36 -24.93 -24.92 3.27
CA LEU A 36 -25.71 -23.76 3.70
C LEU A 36 -26.36 -23.12 2.47
N THR A 37 -27.66 -23.35 2.40
CA THR A 37 -28.62 -22.85 1.43
C THR A 37 -28.85 -21.36 1.61
N ARG A 38 -28.81 -20.58 0.53
CA ARG A 38 -29.63 -19.36 0.42
C ARG A 38 -29.89 -18.96 -1.03
N ASP A 39 -31.15 -18.65 -1.26
CA ASP A 39 -31.86 -18.49 -2.52
C ASP A 39 -31.33 -17.37 -3.42
N LEU A 40 -31.32 -17.64 -4.73
CA LEU A 40 -31.49 -16.62 -5.77
C LEU A 40 -32.47 -17.13 -6.82
N ALA A 41 -33.64 -16.49 -6.82
CA ALA A 41 -34.72 -16.72 -7.76
C ALA A 41 -34.37 -16.15 -9.15
N ALA A 42 -34.42 -17.06 -10.12
CA ALA A 42 -34.98 -16.95 -11.47
C ALA A 42 -35.14 -15.55 -12.10
N LEU A 43 -34.39 -15.32 -13.17
CA LEU A 43 -34.84 -14.54 -14.33
C LEU A 43 -34.59 -15.37 -15.59
N THR A 44 -35.64 -16.07 -16.03
CA THR A 44 -35.68 -16.84 -17.27
C THR A 44 -36.06 -15.95 -18.44
N VAL A 45 -35.22 -16.05 -19.46
CA VAL A 45 -35.40 -15.53 -20.82
C VAL A 45 -36.65 -16.13 -21.47
N ALA A 46 -37.60 -15.27 -21.86
CA ALA A 46 -38.76 -15.64 -22.66
C ALA A 46 -38.74 -14.93 -24.03
N ARG A 47 -38.36 -15.75 -25.02
CA ARG A 47 -38.66 -15.78 -26.47
C ARG A 47 -39.51 -14.67 -27.10
N CYS A 48 -38.99 -14.19 -28.24
CA CYS A 48 -39.69 -13.47 -29.31
C CYS A 48 -40.84 -14.27 -29.96
N ALA A 49 -41.94 -13.58 -30.27
CA ALA A 49 -42.81 -13.84 -31.43
C ALA A 49 -43.61 -12.54 -31.78
N PRO A 50 -44.00 -12.32 -33.06
CA PRO A 50 -44.26 -10.98 -33.63
C PRO A 50 -45.74 -10.54 -33.70
N SER A 51 -45.89 -9.26 -34.07
CA SER A 51 -47.02 -8.31 -34.11
C SER A 51 -48.31 -8.71 -34.86
N PRO A 52 -49.37 -7.87 -34.72
CA PRO A 52 -50.00 -7.29 -35.92
C PRO A 52 -50.32 -5.77 -35.77
N PRO A 53 -50.48 -5.01 -36.88
CA PRO A 53 -50.85 -3.59 -36.86
C PRO A 53 -52.33 -3.36 -37.19
N ALA A 54 -52.90 -2.22 -36.75
CA ALA A 54 -54.18 -1.66 -37.21
C ALA A 54 -54.24 -0.14 -36.85
N PRO A 55 -55.17 0.66 -37.40
CA PRO A 55 -54.93 1.53 -38.56
C PRO A 55 -55.06 3.03 -38.24
N ALA A 56 -54.70 3.85 -39.24
CA ALA A 56 -54.83 5.30 -39.24
C ALA A 56 -56.29 5.77 -39.21
N ALA A 57 -56.57 6.77 -38.38
CA ALA A 57 -57.72 7.66 -38.51
C ALA A 57 -57.27 9.09 -38.20
N GLU A 58 -57.36 9.93 -39.22
CA GLU A 58 -57.18 11.38 -39.19
C GLU A 58 -58.35 12.02 -38.43
N ALA A 59 -58.10 12.97 -37.54
CA ALA A 59 -59.00 14.08 -37.26
C ALA A 59 -58.36 15.12 -36.32
N GLU A 60 -58.12 16.28 -36.93
CA GLU A 60 -58.27 17.64 -36.37
C GLU A 60 -57.39 18.09 -35.19
N ALA A 61 -56.49 19.01 -35.53
CA ALA A 61 -55.69 19.81 -34.63
C ALA A 61 -56.53 20.95 -34.03
N GLU A 62 -56.58 21.02 -32.70
CA GLU A 62 -56.77 22.28 -31.97
C GLU A 62 -55.45 22.66 -31.31
N ALA A 63 -54.91 23.81 -31.71
CA ALA A 63 -53.70 24.39 -31.15
C ALA A 63 -54.01 25.04 -29.81
N VAL A 64 -53.55 24.42 -28.72
CA VAL A 64 -53.42 25.07 -27.40
C VAL A 64 -51.96 25.47 -27.23
N ALA A 65 -51.74 26.77 -27.11
CA ALA A 65 -50.43 27.36 -26.86
C ALA A 65 -49.87 26.83 -25.54
N VAL A 66 -48.80 26.04 -25.63
CA VAL A 66 -47.97 25.65 -24.49
C VAL A 66 -46.87 26.70 -24.38
N ASP A 67 -46.81 27.36 -23.23
CA ASP A 67 -45.73 28.27 -22.85
C ASP A 67 -44.43 27.46 -22.79
N GLU A 68 -43.65 27.54 -23.87
CA GLU A 68 -42.45 26.74 -24.08
C GLU A 68 -41.30 27.37 -23.29
N ALA A 69 -41.08 26.87 -22.08
CA ALA A 69 -39.93 27.24 -21.27
C ALA A 69 -38.63 27.04 -22.09
N PRO A 70 -37.71 28.02 -22.10
CA PRO A 70 -36.51 27.94 -22.92
C PRO A 70 -35.72 26.67 -22.58
N PRO A 71 -35.15 25.96 -23.58
CA PRO A 71 -34.47 24.70 -23.37
C PRO A 71 -33.34 24.89 -22.36
N ALA A 72 -33.35 24.11 -21.28
CA ALA A 72 -32.28 24.10 -20.30
C ALA A 72 -30.94 23.85 -21.02
N LYS A 73 -29.98 24.77 -20.85
CA LYS A 73 -28.65 24.65 -21.44
C LYS A 73 -28.06 23.29 -21.05
N PRO A 74 -27.52 22.50 -22.00
CA PRO A 74 -26.93 21.21 -21.66
C PRO A 74 -25.84 21.43 -20.61
N ARG A 75 -25.98 20.78 -19.44
CA ARG A 75 -24.96 20.84 -18.39
C ARG A 75 -23.63 20.35 -19.00
N PRO A 76 -22.53 21.11 -18.88
CA PRO A 76 -21.24 20.67 -19.40
C PRO A 76 -20.92 19.31 -18.80
N ARG A 77 -20.55 18.34 -19.65
CA ARG A 77 -20.11 17.02 -19.20
C ARG A 77 -18.88 17.23 -18.31
N ARG A 78 -19.05 17.20 -16.99
CA ARG A 78 -17.94 17.14 -16.03
C ARG A 78 -17.26 15.79 -16.25
N TYR A 79 -16.10 15.81 -16.91
CA TYR A 79 -15.22 14.66 -16.93
C TYR A 79 -14.86 14.32 -15.48
N PRO A 80 -14.86 13.03 -15.10
CA PRO A 80 -14.39 12.63 -13.77
C PRO A 80 -12.99 13.22 -13.54
N ARG A 81 -12.81 13.96 -12.43
CA ARG A 81 -11.49 14.45 -12.05
C ARG A 81 -10.56 13.25 -11.90
N GLN A 82 -9.42 13.29 -12.56
CA GLN A 82 -8.39 12.25 -12.40
C GLN A 82 -7.94 12.23 -10.95
N TYR A 83 -7.68 11.05 -10.41
CA TYR A 83 -7.11 10.94 -9.07
C TYR A 83 -5.68 11.49 -9.07
N PRO A 84 -5.20 12.09 -7.97
CA PRO A 84 -3.80 12.53 -7.88
C PRO A 84 -2.83 11.40 -8.25
N GLY A 85 -1.93 11.65 -9.20
CA GLY A 85 -0.96 10.68 -9.72
C GLY A 85 -1.50 9.66 -10.74
N GLU A 86 -2.80 9.65 -11.05
CA GLU A 86 -3.41 8.64 -11.92
C GLU A 86 -2.79 8.61 -13.32
N ALA A 87 -2.46 9.78 -13.87
CA ALA A 87 -1.83 9.96 -15.17
C ALA A 87 -0.39 9.41 -15.25
N VAL A 88 0.32 9.38 -14.11
CA VAL A 88 1.70 8.88 -14.01
C VAL A 88 1.70 7.35 -13.84
N GLY A 89 0.83 6.85 -12.96
CA GLY A 89 0.68 5.41 -12.70
C GLY A 89 0.29 5.11 -11.26
N VAL A 90 0.01 3.83 -10.98
CA VAL A 90 -0.46 3.40 -9.65
C VAL A 90 0.55 3.68 -8.55
N ALA A 91 1.85 3.66 -8.84
CA ALA A 91 2.88 3.95 -7.86
C ALA A 91 2.79 5.39 -7.35
N GLU A 92 2.47 6.33 -8.25
CA GLU A 92 2.31 7.74 -7.88
C GLU A 92 0.99 7.98 -7.14
N GLU A 93 -0.11 7.32 -7.57
CA GLU A 93 -1.35 7.32 -6.77
C GLU A 93 -1.11 6.81 -5.33
N MET A 94 -0.37 5.70 -5.17
CA MET A 94 -0.01 5.18 -3.85
C MET A 94 0.86 6.16 -3.05
N ARG A 95 1.81 6.85 -3.71
CA ARG A 95 2.62 7.91 -3.08
C ARG A 95 1.75 9.05 -2.54
N PHE A 96 0.79 9.55 -3.33
CA PHE A 96 -0.15 10.58 -2.87
C PHE A 96 -1.00 10.11 -1.69
N VAL A 97 -1.50 8.87 -1.74
CA VAL A 97 -2.26 8.29 -0.62
C VAL A 97 -1.39 8.18 0.64
N ALA A 98 -0.17 7.67 0.51
CA ALA A 98 0.77 7.55 1.63
C ALA A 98 1.13 8.92 2.22
N MET A 99 1.40 9.92 1.38
CA MET A 99 1.68 11.29 1.80
C MET A 99 0.51 11.91 2.57
N ARG A 100 -0.72 11.75 2.07
CA ARG A 100 -1.94 12.18 2.77
C ARG A 100 -2.10 11.51 4.14
N LEU A 101 -1.80 10.22 4.24
CA LEU A 101 -1.93 9.48 5.49
C LEU A 101 -0.88 9.88 6.54
N ARG A 102 0.28 10.39 6.11
CA ARG A 102 1.32 10.93 6.99
C ARG A 102 1.02 12.37 7.44
N ASN A 103 0.40 13.17 6.56
CA ASN A 103 0.16 14.60 6.76
C ASN A 103 -1.36 14.92 6.79
N PRO A 104 -2.11 14.53 7.84
CA PRO A 104 -3.56 14.73 7.86
C PRO A 104 -3.95 16.22 7.80
N LYS A 105 -3.15 17.12 8.39
CA LYS A 105 -3.38 18.58 8.41
C LYS A 105 -3.35 19.21 7.01
N ARG A 106 -2.60 18.65 6.07
CA ARG A 106 -2.52 19.15 4.68
C ARG A 106 -3.79 18.84 3.88
N THR A 107 -4.70 18.01 4.41
CA THR A 107 -5.89 17.53 3.69
C THR A 107 -7.21 18.17 4.11
N THR A 108 -7.18 19.07 5.10
CA THR A 108 -8.36 19.75 5.65
C THR A 108 -8.44 21.24 5.30
N LEU A 109 -7.70 21.69 4.27
CA LEU A 109 -7.73 23.07 3.80
C LEU A 109 -8.78 23.25 2.68
N LYS A 110 -9.70 24.20 2.94
CA LYS A 110 -10.85 24.65 2.13
C LYS A 110 -12.08 23.73 2.08
N MET A 111 -12.80 23.71 3.19
CA MET A 111 -14.27 23.72 3.13
C MET A 111 -14.69 24.92 3.96
N ASP A 112 -15.04 25.99 3.27
CA ASP A 112 -15.24 27.31 3.87
C ASP A 112 -16.34 27.30 4.93
N ASP A 113 -15.98 27.87 6.06
CA ASP A 113 -16.85 28.24 7.17
C ASP A 113 -17.70 29.44 6.74
N THR A 114 -18.93 29.17 6.30
CA THR A 114 -20.02 30.14 6.36
C THR A 114 -21.18 29.52 7.10
N GLY A 115 -21.27 29.84 8.39
CA GLY A 115 -22.41 29.51 9.24
C GLY A 115 -23.70 30.18 8.79
N ALA A 116 -24.75 29.38 8.68
CA ALA A 116 -26.13 29.81 8.86
C ALA A 116 -26.93 28.58 9.29
N GLU A 117 -27.32 28.60 10.56
CA GLU A 117 -28.32 27.73 11.18
C GLU A 117 -29.66 27.94 10.44
N GLU A 118 -30.32 26.89 9.95
CA GLU A 118 -31.78 26.72 10.03
C GLU A 118 -32.18 25.26 9.77
N GLU A 119 -33.23 24.86 10.48
CA GLU A 119 -33.72 23.53 10.75
C GLU A 119 -34.42 22.80 9.59
N VAL A 120 -34.27 21.47 9.60
CA VAL A 120 -35.27 20.42 9.30
C VAL A 120 -35.93 20.40 7.92
N GLY A 121 -35.59 19.38 7.11
CA GLY A 121 -36.40 18.93 5.99
C GLY A 121 -35.78 17.80 5.18
N ASP A 122 -36.26 16.57 5.39
CA ASP A 122 -35.97 15.36 4.62
C ASP A 122 -36.23 15.56 3.12
N GLY A 123 -35.23 15.31 2.26
CA GLY A 123 -35.36 15.53 0.82
C GLY A 123 -34.05 15.38 0.04
N VAL A 124 -33.88 14.21 -0.58
CA VAL A 124 -32.85 13.90 -1.59
C VAL A 124 -32.90 14.91 -2.73
N SER A 125 -31.81 15.64 -2.98
CA SER A 125 -31.11 15.81 -4.26
C SER A 125 -30.36 17.15 -4.36
N GLU A 126 -29.08 17.00 -4.73
CA GLU A 126 -28.25 17.80 -5.62
C GLU A 126 -28.29 19.34 -5.60
N ASP A 127 -27.07 19.88 -5.61
CA ASP A 127 -26.65 21.18 -6.15
C ASP A 127 -26.59 22.36 -5.16
N ALA A 128 -25.41 22.58 -4.60
CA ALA A 128 -24.99 23.89 -4.10
C ALA A 128 -23.59 24.21 -4.64
N SER A 129 -23.64 24.86 -5.79
CA SER A 129 -22.69 25.80 -6.38
C SER A 129 -21.73 26.46 -5.39
N ALA A 130 -20.43 26.36 -5.65
CA ALA A 130 -19.44 27.37 -5.26
C ALA A 130 -18.56 27.67 -6.48
N SER A 131 -18.69 28.90 -6.94
CA SER A 131 -17.86 29.61 -7.90
C SER A 131 -16.48 29.92 -7.31
N GLU A 132 -15.43 29.78 -8.11
CA GLU A 132 -14.13 30.49 -8.04
C GLU A 132 -13.29 29.87 -9.17
N GLU A 133 -13.16 30.58 -10.29
CA GLU A 133 -12.04 31.49 -10.62
C GLU A 133 -10.73 30.74 -10.89
N GLU A 134 -10.19 31.04 -12.07
CA GLU A 134 -9.06 30.43 -12.75
C GLU A 134 -7.76 30.76 -12.01
N GLU A 135 -6.98 29.75 -11.61
CA GLU A 135 -5.54 29.88 -11.45
C GLU A 135 -4.89 28.62 -12.05
N GLU A 136 -4.26 28.79 -13.21
CA GLU A 136 -3.30 27.84 -13.75
C GLU A 136 -2.04 27.92 -12.88
N GLU A 137 -1.88 27.00 -11.94
CA GLU A 137 -0.61 26.83 -11.22
C GLU A 137 0.35 25.98 -12.07
N GLU A 138 1.17 26.67 -12.87
CA GLU A 138 2.55 26.24 -13.13
C GLU A 138 3.34 26.45 -11.84
N ASP A 139 3.60 25.40 -11.07
CA ASP A 139 4.60 25.46 -10.00
C ASP A 139 5.56 24.26 -10.06
N ASP A 140 6.71 24.57 -10.67
CA ASP A 140 8.04 24.12 -10.25
C ASP A 140 8.14 24.19 -8.72
N ASP A 141 8.32 23.07 -8.03
CA ASP A 141 8.92 23.17 -6.70
C ASP A 141 9.59 21.86 -6.26
N ASP A 142 10.92 21.94 -6.28
CA ASP A 142 11.89 21.06 -5.64
C ASP A 142 11.73 21.21 -4.10
N VAL A 143 10.60 20.76 -3.54
CA VAL A 143 10.38 20.84 -2.09
C VAL A 143 11.13 19.70 -1.42
N VAL A 144 12.31 20.03 -0.93
CA VAL A 144 13.00 19.31 0.13
C VAL A 144 12.13 19.40 1.39
N GLU A 145 11.21 18.44 1.57
CA GLU A 145 10.36 18.42 2.76
C GLU A 145 11.18 17.97 3.98
N GLU A 146 11.51 18.93 4.83
CA GLU A 146 11.92 18.68 6.20
C GLU A 146 10.76 17.98 6.95
N GLU A 147 11.06 16.81 7.52
CA GLU A 147 10.13 16.05 8.34
C GLU A 147 9.76 16.85 9.59
N GLU A 148 8.71 17.67 9.52
CA GLU A 148 8.12 18.30 10.69
C GLU A 148 7.51 17.19 11.56
N GLU A 149 8.12 16.98 12.73
CA GLU A 149 7.75 15.95 13.69
C GLU A 149 6.26 16.00 13.96
N GLY A 150 5.59 14.85 13.82
CA GLY A 150 4.18 14.67 14.11
C GLY A 150 3.82 15.22 15.50
N ALA A 151 3.33 16.46 15.51
CA ALA A 151 2.72 17.13 16.63
C ALA A 151 1.44 16.37 17.01
N GLY A 152 1.54 15.46 17.98
CA GLY A 152 0.41 14.66 18.45
C GLY A 152 0.64 13.75 19.67
N LEU A 153 1.84 13.72 20.26
CA LEU A 153 2.07 13.12 21.57
C LEU A 153 2.95 14.07 22.38
N GLU A 154 2.35 14.84 23.28
CA GLU A 154 3.02 15.72 24.24
C GLU A 154 3.75 14.91 25.32
N GLY A 155 4.79 14.19 24.90
CA GLY A 155 5.73 13.47 25.74
C GLY A 155 6.99 13.21 24.93
N GLU A 156 8.16 13.45 25.51
CA GLU A 156 9.44 13.22 24.83
C GLU A 156 9.50 11.77 24.32
N TRP A 157 9.62 11.58 23.01
CA TRP A 157 9.74 10.23 22.43
C TRP A 157 11.04 9.59 22.92
N MET A 158 10.92 8.61 23.81
CA MET A 158 12.05 7.91 24.43
C MET A 158 12.02 6.42 24.04
N PRO A 159 12.96 5.96 23.18
CA PRO A 159 13.05 4.55 22.82
C PRO A 159 13.67 3.74 23.96
N SER A 160 13.23 2.51 24.15
CA SER A 160 13.87 1.54 25.05
C SER A 160 14.61 0.46 24.25
N MET A 161 15.66 -0.11 24.83
CA MET A 161 16.39 -1.21 24.18
C MET A 161 15.48 -2.44 23.99
N GLU A 162 14.72 -2.82 25.01
CA GLU A 162 13.79 -3.95 24.94
C GLU A 162 12.70 -3.71 23.88
N GLY A 163 12.11 -2.51 23.88
CA GLY A 163 11.11 -2.13 22.90
C GLY A 163 11.64 -2.13 21.47
N PHE A 164 12.87 -1.64 21.28
CA PHE A 164 13.51 -1.65 19.98
C PHE A 164 13.83 -3.07 19.47
N VAL A 165 14.29 -3.98 20.33
CA VAL A 165 14.49 -5.38 19.92
C VAL A 165 13.15 -6.04 19.56
N LYS A 166 12.07 -5.79 20.31
CA LYS A 166 10.71 -6.25 19.94
C LYS A 166 10.29 -5.71 18.56
N TYR A 167 10.53 -4.44 18.29
CA TYR A 167 10.28 -3.83 16.98
C TYR A 167 11.06 -4.53 15.86
N LEU A 168 12.33 -4.85 16.06
CA LEU A 168 13.15 -5.57 15.07
C LEU A 168 12.63 -6.99 14.83
N VAL A 169 12.24 -7.72 15.87
CA VAL A 169 11.67 -9.07 15.74
C VAL A 169 10.37 -9.05 14.93
N ASP A 170 9.44 -8.15 15.25
CA ASP A 170 8.18 -8.03 14.52
C ASP A 170 8.38 -7.55 13.08
N SER A 171 9.30 -6.60 12.87
CA SER A 171 9.68 -6.13 11.53
C SER A 171 10.28 -7.27 10.71
N LYS A 172 11.18 -8.08 11.30
CA LYS A 172 11.76 -9.25 10.64
C LYS A 172 10.68 -10.22 10.18
N LEU A 173 9.70 -10.53 11.03
CA LEU A 173 8.60 -11.43 10.66
C LEU A 173 7.79 -10.90 9.47
N VAL A 174 7.53 -9.59 9.42
CA VAL A 174 6.84 -8.94 8.29
C VAL A 174 7.68 -9.04 7.01
N PHE A 175 8.96 -8.69 7.06
CA PHE A 175 9.85 -8.79 5.90
C PHE A 175 10.03 -10.25 5.43
N ASP A 176 10.27 -11.20 6.34
CA ASP A 176 10.31 -12.63 6.05
C ASP A 176 9.04 -13.09 5.30
N THR A 177 7.88 -12.59 5.73
CA THR A 177 6.59 -12.94 5.13
C THR A 177 6.47 -12.41 3.71
N VAL A 178 6.75 -11.12 3.49
CA VAL A 178 6.68 -10.49 2.16
C VAL A 178 7.69 -11.15 1.21
N GLU A 179 8.92 -11.34 1.67
CA GLU A 179 10.00 -11.95 0.89
C GLU A 179 9.67 -13.38 0.51
N ARG A 180 9.15 -14.19 1.46
CA ARG A 180 8.71 -15.56 1.20
C ARG A 180 7.59 -15.61 0.17
N ILE A 181 6.55 -14.78 0.32
CA ILE A 181 5.41 -14.72 -0.63
C ILE A 181 5.91 -14.44 -2.04
N VAL A 182 6.78 -13.43 -2.21
CA VAL A 182 7.31 -13.02 -3.51
C VAL A 182 8.25 -14.10 -4.09
N ALA A 183 9.10 -14.70 -3.26
CA ALA A 183 10.04 -15.74 -3.69
C ALA A 183 9.34 -17.04 -4.12
N GLU A 184 8.31 -17.48 -3.39
CA GLU A 184 7.66 -18.77 -3.57
C GLU A 184 6.48 -18.75 -4.56
N SER A 185 5.85 -17.59 -4.77
CA SER A 185 4.63 -17.50 -5.61
C SER A 185 4.92 -17.74 -7.09
N THR A 186 4.05 -18.48 -7.77
CA THR A 186 4.05 -18.64 -9.23
C THR A 186 3.23 -17.56 -9.95
N ASP A 187 2.59 -16.65 -9.22
CA ASP A 187 1.81 -15.56 -9.80
C ASP A 187 2.72 -14.57 -10.53
N VAL A 188 2.39 -14.28 -11.79
CA VAL A 188 3.09 -13.33 -12.64
C VAL A 188 3.19 -11.95 -11.98
N ALA A 189 2.20 -11.57 -11.17
CA ALA A 189 2.20 -10.31 -10.44
C ALA A 189 3.40 -10.18 -9.46
N TYR A 190 3.88 -11.28 -8.88
CA TYR A 190 4.92 -11.24 -7.84
C TYR A 190 6.32 -11.56 -8.38
N VAL A 191 6.42 -12.29 -9.48
CA VAL A 191 7.71 -12.73 -10.05
C VAL A 191 8.66 -11.55 -10.33
N TYR A 192 8.13 -10.39 -10.74
CA TYR A 192 8.93 -9.18 -11.03
C TYR A 192 9.64 -8.57 -9.81
N PHE A 193 9.17 -8.88 -8.60
CA PHE A 193 9.68 -8.31 -7.35
C PHE A 193 10.68 -9.21 -6.61
N ARG A 194 11.00 -10.38 -7.17
CA ARG A 194 11.99 -11.29 -6.58
C ARG A 194 13.39 -10.70 -6.67
N LYS A 195 14.16 -10.82 -5.60
CA LYS A 195 15.56 -10.35 -5.53
C LYS A 195 15.66 -8.88 -5.94
N SER A 196 14.73 -8.09 -5.41
CA SER A 196 14.60 -6.66 -5.66
C SER A 196 15.79 -5.86 -5.12
N GLY A 197 16.59 -6.43 -4.21
CA GLY A 197 17.63 -5.72 -3.45
C GLY A 197 17.07 -4.97 -2.25
N LEU A 198 15.74 -4.86 -2.14
CA LEU A 198 15.07 -4.20 -1.02
C LEU A 198 14.92 -5.12 0.19
N GLU A 199 15.12 -6.44 0.04
CA GLU A 199 14.96 -7.45 1.10
C GLU A 199 15.72 -7.07 2.38
N ARG A 200 15.09 -7.22 3.54
CA ARG A 200 15.60 -6.77 4.86
C ARG A 200 15.77 -7.90 5.86
N SER A 201 15.09 -9.04 5.70
CA SER A 201 15.13 -10.17 6.65
C SER A 201 16.54 -10.55 7.09
N ALA A 202 17.45 -10.74 6.13
CA ALA A 202 18.83 -11.15 6.37
C ALA A 202 19.64 -10.08 7.10
N ARG A 203 19.34 -8.79 6.87
CA ARG A 203 19.98 -7.66 7.55
C ARG A 203 19.55 -7.59 9.01
N ILE A 204 18.24 -7.67 9.26
CA ILE A 204 17.69 -7.70 10.63
C ILE A 204 18.21 -8.92 11.40
N THR A 205 18.37 -10.07 10.74
CA THR A 205 18.96 -11.27 11.36
C THR A 205 20.35 -10.99 11.93
N LYS A 206 21.23 -10.32 11.16
CA LYS A 206 22.57 -9.94 11.62
C LYS A 206 22.51 -8.98 12.82
N ASP A 207 21.58 -8.03 12.80
CA ASP A 207 21.41 -7.08 13.90
C ASP A 207 20.92 -7.79 15.17
N LEU A 208 19.94 -8.71 15.06
CA LEU A 208 19.45 -9.51 16.19
C LEU A 208 20.53 -10.44 16.76
N GLU A 209 21.34 -11.07 15.90
CA GLU A 209 22.51 -11.85 16.32
C GLU A 209 23.52 -10.98 17.08
N TRP A 210 23.75 -9.75 16.61
CA TRP A 210 24.62 -8.81 17.31
C TRP A 210 24.07 -8.43 18.69
N PHE A 211 22.76 -8.12 18.82
CA PHE A 211 22.11 -7.87 20.11
C PHE A 211 22.20 -9.08 21.05
N GLY A 212 21.97 -10.30 20.52
CA GLY A 212 22.15 -11.53 21.28
C GLY A 212 23.57 -11.71 21.81
N GLY A 213 24.58 -11.33 21.00
CA GLY A 213 25.99 -11.31 21.41
C GLY A 213 26.32 -10.30 22.52
N GLN A 214 25.51 -9.26 22.69
CA GLN A 214 25.60 -8.29 23.80
C GLN A 214 24.86 -8.76 25.07
N GLY A 215 24.26 -9.95 25.05
CA GLY A 215 23.46 -10.46 26.17
C GLY A 215 22.04 -9.90 26.23
N ILE A 216 21.57 -9.22 25.18
CA ILE A 216 20.19 -8.74 25.08
C ILE A 216 19.32 -9.90 24.58
N ALA A 217 18.30 -10.26 25.37
CA ALA A 217 17.39 -11.34 25.01
C ALA A 217 16.55 -10.95 23.79
N VAL A 218 16.56 -11.81 22.76
CA VAL A 218 15.69 -11.67 21.59
C VAL A 218 14.35 -12.36 21.91
N PRO A 219 13.23 -11.63 21.98
CA PRO A 219 11.92 -12.19 22.29
C PRO A 219 11.33 -12.92 21.08
N GLU A 220 10.27 -13.69 21.33
CA GLU A 220 9.39 -14.19 20.26
C GLU A 220 8.56 -13.06 19.63
N PRO A 221 8.11 -13.19 18.37
CA PRO A 221 7.26 -12.19 17.72
C PRO A 221 5.97 -11.90 18.50
N SER A 222 5.61 -10.62 18.57
CA SER A 222 4.42 -10.17 19.27
C SER A 222 3.14 -10.47 18.47
N THR A 223 1.99 -10.19 19.10
CA THR A 223 0.69 -10.27 18.42
C THR A 223 0.57 -9.26 17.28
N ALA A 224 1.28 -8.11 17.33
CA ALA A 224 1.24 -7.10 16.28
C ALA A 224 1.90 -7.62 14.99
N GLY A 225 3.11 -8.15 15.08
CA GLY A 225 3.84 -8.75 13.96
C GLY A 225 3.14 -10.00 13.41
N SER A 226 2.71 -10.93 14.27
CA SER A 226 2.04 -12.16 13.82
C SER A 226 0.70 -11.87 13.12
N THR A 227 -0.13 -10.99 13.68
CA THR A 227 -1.39 -10.58 13.03
C THR A 227 -1.14 -9.98 11.66
N TYR A 228 -0.10 -9.15 11.52
CA TYR A 228 0.21 -8.53 10.24
C TYR A 228 0.74 -9.54 9.22
N ALA A 229 1.62 -10.45 9.63
CA ALA A 229 2.14 -11.53 8.78
C ALA A 229 1.02 -12.45 8.27
N THR A 230 0.06 -12.82 9.13
CA THR A 230 -1.12 -13.59 8.73
C THR A 230 -1.95 -12.81 7.71
N TYR A 231 -2.23 -11.52 7.99
CA TYR A 231 -2.98 -10.66 7.07
C TYR A 231 -2.34 -10.56 5.68
N LEU A 232 -1.01 -10.37 5.63
CA LEU A 232 -0.28 -10.31 4.36
C LEU A 232 -0.34 -11.63 3.58
N THR A 233 -0.30 -12.76 4.27
CA THR A 233 -0.41 -14.08 3.64
C THR A 233 -1.80 -14.29 3.04
N GLU A 234 -2.88 -13.99 3.78
CA GLU A 234 -4.25 -14.08 3.29
C GLU A 234 -4.52 -13.12 2.13
N LEU A 235 -3.96 -11.91 2.20
CA LEU A 235 -4.11 -10.91 1.15
C LEU A 235 -3.40 -11.33 -0.14
N ALA A 236 -2.21 -11.92 -0.04
CA ALA A 236 -1.46 -12.40 -1.19
C ALA A 236 -2.16 -13.54 -1.93
N GLU A 237 -2.94 -14.37 -1.23
CA GLU A 237 -3.73 -15.46 -1.83
C GLU A 237 -5.02 -14.98 -2.47
N SER A 238 -5.63 -13.92 -1.93
CA SER A 238 -6.98 -13.46 -2.33
C SER A 238 -6.97 -12.28 -3.29
N ASN A 239 -5.98 -11.39 -3.23
CA ASN A 239 -5.98 -10.14 -3.99
C ASN A 239 -4.55 -9.57 -4.19
N ALA A 240 -3.97 -9.85 -5.37
CA ALA A 240 -2.63 -9.39 -5.72
C ALA A 240 -2.47 -7.85 -5.73
N PRO A 241 -3.37 -7.04 -6.33
CA PRO A 241 -3.30 -5.58 -6.23
C PRO A 241 -3.25 -5.06 -4.79
N ALA A 242 -4.05 -5.66 -3.90
CA ALA A 242 -4.10 -5.30 -2.49
C ALA A 242 -2.78 -5.66 -1.77
N PHE A 243 -2.24 -6.86 -1.99
CA PHE A 243 -0.93 -7.24 -1.46
C PHE A 243 0.21 -6.34 -1.96
N LEU A 244 0.21 -5.98 -3.25
CA LEU A 244 1.23 -5.11 -3.83
C LEU A 244 1.21 -3.68 -3.23
N SER A 245 0.05 -3.22 -2.75
CA SER A 245 -0.02 -1.99 -1.95
C SER A 245 0.78 -2.09 -0.66
N HIS A 246 0.68 -3.21 0.05
CA HIS A 246 1.47 -3.45 1.26
C HIS A 246 2.94 -3.61 0.92
N TYR A 247 3.30 -4.36 -0.13
CA TYR A 247 4.68 -4.49 -0.60
C TYR A 247 5.31 -3.11 -0.82
N TYR A 248 4.63 -2.25 -1.60
CA TYR A 248 5.09 -0.88 -1.86
C TYR A 248 5.26 -0.10 -0.55
N ASN A 249 4.21 0.00 0.26
CA ASN A 249 4.24 0.86 1.45
C ASN A 249 5.23 0.38 2.52
N ILE A 250 5.43 -0.93 2.69
CA ILE A 250 6.41 -1.48 3.66
C ILE A 250 7.83 -1.04 3.30
N TYR A 251 8.25 -1.26 2.06
CA TYR A 251 9.62 -0.91 1.65
C TYR A 251 9.83 0.61 1.60
N PHE A 252 8.88 1.37 1.04
CA PHE A 252 8.99 2.82 0.92
C PHE A 252 8.89 3.54 2.27
N ALA A 253 8.10 3.02 3.21
CA ALA A 253 8.09 3.54 4.58
C ALA A 253 9.41 3.28 5.30
N HIS A 254 10.04 2.12 5.06
CA HIS A 254 11.33 1.80 5.66
C HIS A 254 12.45 2.72 5.16
N THR A 255 12.52 2.97 3.85
CA THR A 255 13.58 3.81 3.25
C THR A 255 13.47 5.29 3.62
N THR A 256 12.28 5.75 4.01
CA THR A 256 12.03 7.13 4.46
C THR A 256 11.96 7.20 5.98
N GLY A 257 10.76 7.05 6.54
CA GLY A 257 10.53 7.18 7.99
C GLY A 257 11.26 6.12 8.82
N GLY A 258 11.48 4.92 8.28
CA GLY A 258 12.26 3.87 8.97
C GLY A 258 13.71 4.27 9.21
N VAL A 259 14.36 4.88 8.21
CA VAL A 259 15.73 5.42 8.32
C VAL A 259 15.77 6.57 9.32
N ALA A 260 14.79 7.49 9.29
CA ALA A 260 14.71 8.58 10.27
C ALA A 260 14.58 8.07 11.71
N ILE A 261 13.71 7.07 11.94
CA ILE A 261 13.58 6.39 13.24
C ILE A 261 14.90 5.70 13.63
N GLY A 262 15.52 4.97 12.71
CA GLY A 262 16.79 4.28 12.91
C GLY A 262 17.92 5.22 13.35
N ASN A 263 18.02 6.39 12.70
CA ASN A 263 18.99 7.42 13.04
C ASN A 263 18.77 7.99 14.45
N LYS A 264 17.50 8.20 14.86
CA LYS A 264 17.17 8.66 16.23
C LYS A 264 17.54 7.61 17.27
N ILE A 265 17.25 6.34 17.01
CA ILE A 265 17.56 5.21 17.91
C ILE A 265 19.07 5.01 18.02
N SER A 266 19.78 5.07 16.89
CA SER A 266 21.23 4.98 16.84
C SER A 266 21.89 6.00 17.77
N LYS A 267 21.44 7.26 17.71
CA LYS A 267 21.93 8.35 18.56
C LYS A 267 21.54 8.19 20.04
N LYS A 268 20.31 7.76 20.35
CA LYS A 268 19.81 7.71 21.73
C LYS A 268 20.26 6.47 22.51
N ILE A 269 20.31 5.28 21.89
CA ILE A 269 20.53 4.01 22.62
C ILE A 269 21.60 3.09 22.03
N LEU A 270 22.17 3.40 20.86
CA LEU A 270 23.21 2.56 20.21
C LEU A 270 24.55 3.29 20.00
N GLU A 271 24.78 4.41 20.69
CA GLU A 271 26.05 5.16 20.65
C GLU A 271 26.52 5.53 19.23
N GLY A 272 25.57 5.83 18.33
CA GLY A 272 25.84 6.20 16.94
C GLY A 272 26.11 5.02 16.01
N ARG A 273 25.93 3.77 16.46
CA ARG A 273 26.07 2.58 15.62
C ARG A 273 24.99 2.55 14.53
N GLU A 274 25.41 2.37 13.29
CA GLU A 274 24.53 2.10 12.17
C GLU A 274 24.28 0.59 12.03
N LEU A 275 23.01 0.18 12.13
CA LEU A 275 22.56 -1.21 11.98
C LEU A 275 22.53 -1.65 10.51
N GLU A 276 22.67 -2.95 10.27
CA GLU A 276 22.58 -3.54 8.94
C GLU A 276 21.20 -3.33 8.30
N PHE A 277 20.14 -3.24 9.10
CA PHE A 277 18.77 -3.01 8.66
C PHE A 277 18.61 -1.74 7.80
N TYR A 278 19.44 -0.72 8.05
CA TYR A 278 19.44 0.57 7.36
C TYR A 278 20.54 0.69 6.29
N LYS A 279 21.19 -0.43 5.91
CA LYS A 279 22.23 -0.45 4.87
C LYS A 279 21.76 -1.19 3.63
N TRP A 280 22.16 -0.72 2.46
CA TRP A 280 21.90 -1.35 1.17
C TRP A 280 23.21 -1.65 0.43
N ASP A 281 23.24 -2.72 -0.35
CA ASP A 281 24.40 -3.08 -1.18
C ASP A 281 24.49 -2.24 -2.47
N SER A 282 23.43 -1.50 -2.79
CA SER A 282 23.28 -0.72 -4.01
C SER A 282 22.49 0.54 -3.72
N ASP A 283 22.45 1.46 -4.69
CA ASP A 283 21.70 2.71 -4.56
C ASP A 283 20.20 2.44 -4.37
N VAL A 284 19.70 2.76 -3.17
CA VAL A 284 18.31 2.50 -2.78
C VAL A 284 17.32 3.26 -3.65
N GLU A 285 17.66 4.45 -4.13
CA GLU A 285 16.75 5.24 -4.97
C GLU A 285 16.53 4.57 -6.33
N LEU A 286 17.56 3.91 -6.88
CA LEU A 286 17.42 3.10 -8.08
C LEU A 286 16.54 1.87 -7.85
N LEU A 287 16.66 1.21 -6.69
CA LEU A 287 15.82 0.06 -6.34
C LEU A 287 14.34 0.47 -6.17
N LEU A 288 14.09 1.63 -5.55
CA LEU A 288 12.75 2.19 -5.41
C LEU A 288 12.17 2.60 -6.77
N LYS A 289 12.97 3.23 -7.63
CA LYS A 289 12.57 3.59 -9.00
C LYS A 289 12.17 2.35 -9.81
N ASP A 290 13.01 1.31 -9.83
CA ASP A 290 12.72 0.03 -10.49
C ASP A 290 11.42 -0.60 -9.97
N THR A 291 11.19 -0.52 -8.66
CA THR A 291 9.93 -0.99 -8.03
C THR A 291 8.71 -0.20 -8.54
N ARG A 292 8.80 1.14 -8.64
CA ARG A 292 7.72 1.99 -9.19
C ARG A 292 7.42 1.62 -10.64
N GLU A 293 8.45 1.46 -11.46
CA GLU A 293 8.31 1.12 -12.88
C GLU A 293 7.63 -0.24 -13.07
N LYS A 294 8.05 -1.27 -12.32
CA LYS A 294 7.42 -2.60 -12.33
C LYS A 294 5.96 -2.59 -11.89
N LEU A 295 5.63 -1.84 -10.84
CA LEU A 295 4.25 -1.66 -10.38
C LEU A 295 3.39 -0.97 -11.44
N ASN A 296 3.92 0.09 -12.05
CA ASN A 296 3.23 0.81 -13.11
C ASN A 296 2.96 -0.11 -14.32
N GLU A 297 3.95 -0.91 -14.75
CA GLU A 297 3.79 -1.87 -15.84
C GLU A 297 2.70 -2.90 -15.54
N LEU A 298 2.73 -3.52 -14.35
CA LEU A 298 1.71 -4.49 -13.92
C LEU A 298 0.31 -3.88 -13.86
N SER A 299 0.21 -2.61 -13.44
CA SER A 299 -1.06 -1.92 -13.23
C SER A 299 -1.74 -1.46 -14.52
N LYS A 300 -1.05 -1.46 -15.67
CA LYS A 300 -1.64 -1.09 -16.97
C LYS A 300 -2.87 -1.93 -17.33
N HIS A 301 -2.95 -3.15 -16.79
CA HIS A 301 -4.04 -4.09 -17.04
C HIS A 301 -5.04 -4.19 -15.87
N TRP A 302 -4.87 -3.41 -14.81
CA TRP A 302 -5.78 -3.42 -13.68
C TRP A 302 -7.08 -2.70 -14.01
N SER A 303 -8.19 -3.26 -13.55
CA SER A 303 -9.45 -2.52 -13.57
C SER A 303 -9.38 -1.34 -12.59
N ARG A 304 -10.25 -0.33 -12.76
CA ARG A 304 -10.36 0.75 -11.76
C ARG A 304 -10.75 0.21 -10.38
N LYS A 305 -11.50 -0.89 -10.32
CA LYS A 305 -11.82 -1.59 -9.08
C LYS A 305 -10.56 -2.11 -8.39
N ASP A 306 -9.66 -2.73 -9.14
CA ASP A 306 -8.39 -3.28 -8.62
C ASP A 306 -7.44 -2.18 -8.17
N ARG A 307 -7.32 -1.08 -8.94
CA ARG A 307 -6.59 0.13 -8.49
C ARG A 307 -7.15 0.67 -7.19
N ASN A 308 -8.47 0.84 -7.10
CA ASN A 308 -9.11 1.32 -5.87
C ASN A 308 -8.90 0.37 -4.67
N LEU A 309 -8.88 -0.95 -4.89
CA LEU A 309 -8.57 -1.92 -3.83
C LEU A 309 -7.12 -1.77 -3.36
N CYS A 310 -6.16 -1.66 -4.29
CA CYS A 310 -4.76 -1.37 -3.99
C CYS A 310 -4.62 -0.10 -3.13
N LEU A 311 -5.25 1.01 -3.53
CA LEU A 311 -5.13 2.29 -2.82
C LEU A 311 -5.78 2.27 -1.41
N LYS A 312 -6.88 1.53 -1.23
CA LYS A 312 -7.54 1.41 0.08
C LYS A 312 -6.70 0.68 1.13
N GLU A 313 -5.85 -0.26 0.71
CA GLU A 313 -4.99 -1.02 1.61
C GLU A 313 -3.88 -0.19 2.26
N ALA A 314 -3.50 0.95 1.68
CA ALA A 314 -2.47 1.82 2.23
C ALA A 314 -2.78 2.22 3.69
N ALA A 315 -4.03 2.60 3.98
CA ALA A 315 -4.44 2.96 5.35
C ALA A 315 -4.24 1.80 6.35
N LYS A 316 -4.58 0.57 5.95
CA LYS A 316 -4.37 -0.62 6.79
C LYS A 316 -2.88 -0.93 6.97
N CYS A 317 -2.09 -0.78 5.91
CA CYS A 317 -0.63 -0.91 5.98
C CYS A 317 -0.05 0.01 7.05
N PHE A 318 -0.37 1.31 7.03
CA PHE A 318 0.10 2.26 8.03
C PHE A 318 -0.44 1.97 9.45
N GLN A 319 -1.67 1.46 9.59
CA GLN A 319 -2.17 1.01 10.89
C GLN A 319 -1.35 -0.14 11.48
N HIS A 320 -1.02 -1.15 10.67
CA HIS A 320 -0.20 -2.28 11.11
C HIS A 320 1.24 -1.85 11.42
N LEU A 321 1.87 -1.10 10.52
CA LEU A 321 3.23 -0.58 10.73
C LEU A 321 3.30 0.32 11.97
N GLY A 322 2.30 1.20 12.17
CA GLY A 322 2.23 2.07 13.34
C GLY A 322 2.04 1.32 14.67
N ARG A 323 1.48 0.11 14.67
CA ARG A 323 1.43 -0.76 15.86
C ARG A 323 2.82 -1.36 16.16
N ILE A 324 3.55 -1.77 15.13
CA ILE A 324 4.90 -2.32 15.27
C ILE A 324 5.88 -1.24 15.72
N VAL A 325 5.84 -0.04 15.12
CA VAL A 325 6.69 1.11 15.52
C VAL A 325 6.45 1.53 16.97
N ARG A 326 5.21 1.41 17.48
CA ARG A 326 4.89 1.70 18.88
C ARG A 326 5.57 0.78 19.88
N LEU A 327 6.09 -0.38 19.46
CA LEU A 327 6.87 -1.26 20.34
C LEU A 327 8.17 -0.59 20.82
N ILE A 328 8.70 0.39 20.08
CA ILE A 328 9.99 1.02 20.36
C ILE A 328 10.00 1.80 21.69
N ILE A 329 8.86 2.35 22.09
CA ILE A 329 8.72 3.24 23.26
C ILE A 329 8.22 2.52 24.52
N LEU A 330 8.25 1.18 24.53
CA LEU A 330 7.76 0.37 25.65
C LEU A 330 8.63 0.44 26.91
#